data_AF-A0A4Y8IDT3-F1
#
_entry.id   AF-A0A4Y8IDT3-F1
#
_cell.length_a   1.000
_cell.length_b   1.000
_cell.length_c   1.000
_cell.angle_alpha   90.00
_cell.angle_beta   90.00
_cell.angle_gamma   90.00
#
_symmetry.space_group_name_H-M   'P 1'
#
loop_
_entity.id
_entity.type
_entity.pdbx_description
1 polymer ?
#
loop_
_entity_poly.entity_id
_entity_poly.type
_entity_poly.pdbx_seq_one_letter_code
_entity_poly.pdbx_strand_id
1 'polypeptide(L)' 'MKFDMSLRDEVLGRSKAIGLTDYTATVFPRLTPVYGGDGEIKDIEISYPMDLRKQMLDFKHFFDEDFEEQPRICPDSIA' A
#
# COMPACT_ATOMS: atom_id res chain seq x y z
N MET A 1 -8.14 27.49 13.90
CA MET A 1 -8.61 26.18 14.41
C MET A 1 -8.15 26.05 15.85
N LYS A 2 -9.05 25.89 16.82
CA LYS A 2 -8.71 25.81 18.25
C LYS A 2 -9.06 24.40 18.73
N PHE A 3 -8.11 23.68 19.29
CA PHE A 3 -8.27 22.30 19.77
C PHE A 3 -8.23 22.27 21.30
N ASP A 4 -9.05 21.44 21.92
CA ASP A 4 -9.02 21.23 23.37
C ASP A 4 -7.90 20.22 23.71
N MET A 5 -6.87 20.69 24.40
CA MET A 5 -5.71 19.89 24.76
C MET A 5 -6.05 18.81 25.81
N SER A 6 -6.98 19.07 26.73
CA SER A 6 -7.36 18.09 27.75
C SER A 6 -8.06 16.89 27.11
N LEU A 7 -8.96 17.15 26.16
CA LEU A 7 -9.66 16.09 25.44
C LEU A 7 -8.72 15.31 24.52
N ARG A 8 -7.75 15.99 23.90
CA ARG A 8 -6.69 15.36 23.09
C ARG A 8 -5.97 14.27 23.88
N ASP A 9 -5.53 14.63 25.08
CA ASP A 9 -4.65 13.78 25.88
C ASP A 9 -5.41 12.58 26.46
N GLU A 10 -6.70 12.74 26.78
CA GLU A 10 -7.58 11.62 27.14
C GLU A 10 -7.71 10.61 25.98
N VAL A 11 -8.00 11.10 24.77
CA VAL A 11 -8.17 10.25 23.58
C VAL A 11 -6.86 9.53 23.23
N LEU A 12 -5.73 10.22 23.32
CA LEU A 12 -4.41 9.61 23.11
C LEU A 12 -4.12 8.52 24.15
N GLY A 13 -4.44 8.76 25.43
CA GLY A 13 -4.30 7.78 26.49
C GLY A 13 -5.11 6.51 26.23
N ARG A 14 -6.37 6.67 25.79
CA ARG A 14 -7.26 5.56 25.44
C ARG A 14 -6.79 4.81 24.19
N SER A 15 -6.37 5.52 23.15
CA SER A 15 -5.84 4.91 21.92
C SER A 15 -4.58 4.09 22.21
N LYS A 16 -3.65 4.65 22.99
CA LYS A 16 -2.40 3.98 23.37
C LYS A 16 -2.65 2.71 24.19
N ALA A 17 -3.66 2.70 25.05
CA ALA A 17 -4.01 1.52 25.84
C ALA A 17 -4.54 0.34 24.99
N ILE A 18 -5.13 0.63 23.82
CA ILE A 18 -5.61 -0.39 22.87
C ILE A 18 -4.45 -0.96 22.03
N GLY A 19 -3.33 -0.23 21.93
CA GLY A 19 -2.16 -0.66 21.15
C GLY A 19 -2.37 -0.59 19.63
N LEU A 20 -3.36 0.18 19.17
CA LEU A 20 -3.59 0.39 17.75
C LEU A 20 -2.57 1.40 17.20
N THR A 21 -2.10 1.17 15.98
CA THR A 21 -1.22 2.11 15.29
C THR A 21 -2.00 3.29 14.73
N ASP A 22 -1.40 4.48 14.73
CA ASP A 22 -2.04 5.70 14.19
C ASP A 22 -2.29 5.61 12.67
N TYR A 23 -1.49 4.80 11.99
CA TYR A 23 -1.59 4.52 10.57
C TYR A 23 -1.48 3.03 10.33
N THR A 24 -2.25 2.55 9.36
CA THR A 24 -2.24 1.15 8.93
C THR A 24 -1.99 1.09 7.43
N ALA A 25 -1.31 0.03 7.00
CA ALA A 25 -1.07 -0.27 5.61
C ALA A 25 -1.37 -1.75 5.37
N THR A 26 -1.76 -2.10 4.15
CA THR A 26 -2.13 -3.47 3.78
C THR A 26 -1.10 -4.06 2.81
N VAL A 27 -0.87 -5.37 2.95
CA VAL A 27 -0.10 -6.17 1.98
C VAL A 27 -1.10 -6.79 1.02
N PHE A 28 -0.92 -6.51 -0.28
CA PHE A 28 -1.68 -7.08 -1.37
C PHE A 28 -1.34 -8.56 -1.58
N PRO A 29 -2.32 -9.39 -1.97
CA PRO A 29 -2.06 -10.76 -2.37
C PRO A 29 -1.26 -10.82 -3.67
N ARG A 30 -0.46 -11.87 -3.83
CA ARG A 30 0.20 -12.19 -5.09
C ARG A 30 -0.71 -13.05 -5.94
N LEU A 31 -0.90 -12.65 -7.19
CA LEU A 31 -1.62 -13.40 -8.21
C LEU A 31 -0.61 -14.05 -9.15
N THR A 32 -0.74 -15.36 -9.37
CA THR A 32 0.13 -16.09 -10.30
C THR A 32 -0.76 -16.82 -11.32
N PRO A 33 -0.64 -16.52 -12.62
CA PRO A 33 -1.44 -17.19 -13.64
C PRO A 33 -1.01 -18.65 -13.79
N VAL A 34 -1.99 -19.54 -13.88
CA VAL A 34 -1.79 -20.97 -14.18
C VAL A 34 -2.18 -21.19 -15.63
N TYR A 35 -1.22 -21.62 -16.46
CA TYR A 35 -1.42 -21.82 -17.89
C TYR A 35 -1.82 -23.27 -18.23
N GLY A 36 -2.74 -23.42 -19.19
CA GLY A 36 -3.13 -24.69 -19.80
C GLY A 36 -2.11 -25.20 -20.83
N GLY A 37 -2.37 -26.39 -21.39
CA GLY A 37 -1.51 -26.98 -22.42
C GLY A 37 -1.52 -26.25 -23.77
N ASP A 38 -2.50 -25.37 -23.97
CA ASP A 38 -2.67 -24.44 -25.09
C ASP A 38 -1.97 -23.09 -24.85
N GLY A 39 -1.42 -22.85 -23.66
CA GLY A 39 -0.82 -21.57 -23.28
C GLY A 39 -1.86 -20.51 -22.86
N GLU A 40 -3.14 -20.86 -22.77
CA GLU A 40 -4.17 -19.95 -22.24
C GLU A 40 -4.19 -19.97 -20.70
N ILE A 41 -4.62 -18.87 -20.09
CA ILE A 41 -4.79 -18.79 -18.63
C ILE A 41 -6.00 -19.64 -18.25
N LYS A 42 -5.75 -20.70 -17.47
CA LYS A 42 -6.79 -21.61 -16.99
C LYS A 42 -7.27 -21.25 -15.59
N ASP A 43 -6.37 -20.73 -14.75
CA ASP A 43 -6.67 -20.40 -13.35
C ASP A 43 -5.71 -19.30 -12.85
N ILE A 44 -6.00 -18.74 -11.68
CA ILE A 44 -5.14 -17.79 -10.99
C ILE A 44 -4.93 -18.27 -9.56
N GLU A 45 -3.69 -18.60 -9.22
CA GLU A 45 -3.29 -18.90 -7.85
C GLU A 45 -3.15 -17.61 -7.05
N ILE A 46 -3.75 -17.57 -5.85
CA ILE A 46 -3.73 -16.42 -4.94
C ILE A 46 -2.92 -16.78 -3.70
N SER A 47 -1.85 -16.03 -3.43
CA SER A 47 -1.00 -16.19 -2.25
C SER A 47 -1.02 -14.93 -1.37
N TYR A 48 -0.99 -15.10 -0.05
CA TYR A 48 -0.99 -14.02 0.94
C TYR A 48 0.37 -13.94 1.65
N PRO A 49 1.36 -13.24 1.07
CA PRO A 49 2.72 -13.26 1.59
C PRO A 49 2.89 -12.57 2.95
N MET A 50 1.96 -11.70 3.36
CA MET A 50 1.94 -11.00 4.66
C MET A 50 3.27 -10.30 5.03
N ASP A 51 4.10 -9.93 4.05
CA ASP A 51 5.37 -9.24 4.23
C ASP A 51 5.40 -7.96 3.37
N LEU A 52 5.30 -6.82 4.06
CA LEU A 52 5.30 -5.51 3.41
C LEU A 52 6.65 -5.19 2.76
N ARG A 53 7.77 -5.55 3.39
CA ARG A 53 9.11 -5.24 2.87
C ARG A 53 9.33 -5.97 1.56
N LYS A 54 9.01 -7.26 1.54
CA LYS A 54 9.12 -8.08 0.33
C LYS A 54 8.24 -7.54 -0.79
N GLN A 55 6.98 -7.20 -0.48
CA GLN A 55 6.07 -6.61 -1.46
C GLN A 55 6.60 -5.30 -2.06
N MET A 56 7.12 -4.38 -1.25
CA MET A 56 7.65 -3.11 -1.77
C MET A 56 8.85 -3.30 -2.70
N LEU A 57 9.73 -4.27 -2.38
CA LEU A 57 10.86 -4.62 -3.25
C LEU A 57 10.39 -5.26 -4.55
N ASP A 58 9.41 -6.16 -4.47
CA ASP A 58 8.83 -6.81 -5.65
C ASP A 58 8.13 -5.80 -6.57
N PHE A 59 7.40 -4.84 -6.00
CA PHE A 59 6.76 -3.77 -6.77
C PHE A 59 7.77 -2.89 -7.49
N LYS A 60 8.89 -2.55 -6.83
CA LYS A 60 9.96 -1.83 -7.51
C LYS A 60 10.38 -2.58 -8.77
N HIS A 61 10.71 -3.87 -8.66
CA HIS A 61 11.10 -4.67 -9.82
C HIS A 61 10.00 -4.84 -10.86
N PHE A 62 8.73 -4.95 -10.44
CA PHE A 62 7.61 -5.12 -11.34
C PHE A 62 7.29 -3.85 -12.15
N PHE A 63 7.38 -2.67 -11.54
CA PHE A 63 7.00 -1.42 -12.20
C PHE A 63 8.18 -0.68 -12.86
N ASP A 64 9.44 -1.07 -12.61
CA ASP A 64 10.62 -0.47 -13.26
C ASP A 64 10.61 -0.63 -14.80
N GLU A 65 9.79 -1.53 -15.38
CA GLU A 65 9.73 -1.79 -16.82
C GLU A 65 8.77 -0.88 -17.62
N ASP A 66 7.82 -0.16 -16.98
CA ASP A 66 6.70 0.50 -17.68
C ASP A 66 6.51 2.02 -17.39
N PHE A 67 7.41 2.66 -16.63
CA PHE A 67 7.28 4.10 -16.34
C PHE A 67 7.90 4.96 -17.45
N GLU A 68 7.15 5.24 -18.52
CA GLU A 68 7.30 6.55 -19.16
C GLU A 68 6.80 7.61 -18.15
N GLU A 69 7.73 8.41 -17.61
CA GLU A 69 7.45 9.47 -16.65
C GLU A 69 6.34 10.40 -17.18
N GLN A 70 5.16 10.34 -16.58
CA GLN A 70 4.23 11.45 -16.72
C GLN A 70 4.85 12.67 -16.03
N PRO A 71 4.94 13.83 -16.70
CA PRO A 71 5.61 15.00 -16.15
C PRO A 71 4.94 15.39 -14.84
N ARG A 72 5.73 15.42 -13.77
CA ARG A 72 5.30 15.91 -12.45
C ARG A 72 4.92 17.38 -12.60
N ILE A 73 3.64 17.65 -12.78
CA ILE A 73 3.09 19.01 -12.69
C ILE A 73 3.20 19.40 -11.20
N CYS A 74 4.27 20.13 -10.85
CA CYS A 74 4.33 20.80 -9.57
C CYS A 74 3.18 21.83 -9.52
N PRO A 75 2.39 21.86 -8.42
CA PRO A 75 1.29 22.81 -8.29
C PRO A 75 1.73 24.30 -8.27
N ASP A 76 3.03 24.57 -8.29
CA ASP A 76 3.60 25.93 -8.37
C ASP A 76 3.60 26.52 -9.79
N SER A 77 3.11 25.81 -10.83
CA SER A 77 3.08 26.32 -12.21
C SER A 77 1.71 26.88 -12.68
N ILE A 78 0.77 27.16 -11.76
CA ILE A 78 -0.54 27.76 -12.07
C ILE A 78 -0.72 29.13 -11.36
N ALA A 79 0.37 29.88 -11.18
CA ALA A 79 0.30 31.27 -10.70
C ALA A 79 1.09 32.21 -11.62
#